data_AF-Q6XF84-F1
#
_entry.id   AF-Q6XF84-F1
#
_cell.length_a   1.000
_cell.length_b   1.000
_cell.length_c   1.000
_cell.angle_alpha   90.00
_cell.angle_beta   90.00
_cell.angle_gamma   90.00
#
_symmetry.space_group_name_H-M   'P 1'
#
loop_
_entity.id
_entity.type
_entity.pdbx_description
1 polymer ?
#
loop_
_entity_poly.entity_id
_entity_poly.type
_entity_poly.pdbx_seq_one_letter_code
_entity_poly.pdbx_strand_id
1 'polypeptide(L)' 'SWNIISSLGSYMSLISMLMMMLIIWESMINQRLILFSLNMSSSIEWFQNTPPAEHSYNELPILSN' A
#
# COMPACT_ATOMS: atom_id res chain seq x y z
N SER A 1 25.48 26.07 -10.06
CA SER A 1 25.51 25.10 -8.95
C SER A 1 24.15 24.45 -8.74
N TRP A 2 23.06 25.21 -8.54
CA TRP A 2 21.72 24.69 -8.24
C TRP A 2 21.10 23.76 -9.30
N ASN A 3 21.27 24.05 -10.60
CA ASN A 3 20.70 23.21 -11.66
C ASN A 3 21.32 21.80 -11.74
N ILE A 4 22.57 21.67 -11.29
CA ILE A 4 23.26 20.37 -11.24
C ILE A 4 22.70 19.55 -10.07
N ILE A 5 22.45 20.20 -8.93
CA ILE A 5 21.84 19.57 -7.75
C ILE A 5 20.39 19.18 -8.05
N SER A 6 19.61 20.05 -8.72
CA SER A 6 18.22 19.73 -9.08
C SER A 6 18.12 18.60 -10.11
N SER A 7 19.03 18.55 -11.10
CA SER A 7 19.08 17.43 -12.05
C SER A 7 19.51 16.13 -11.40
N LEU A 8 20.48 16.14 -10.47
CA LEU A 8 20.81 14.97 -9.63
C LEU A 8 19.58 14.45 -8.87
N GLY A 9 18.78 15.35 -8.29
CA GLY A 9 17.52 15.00 -7.64
C GLY A 9 16.53 14.28 -8.57
N SER A 10 16.44 14.72 -9.84
CA SER A 10 15.56 14.08 -10.83
C SER A 10 16.03 12.67 -11.22
N TYR A 11 17.33 12.40 -11.25
CA TYR A 11 17.84 11.05 -11.49
C TYR A 11 17.53 10.12 -10.31
N MET A 12 17.63 10.62 -9.08
CA MET A 12 17.27 9.84 -7.88
C MET A 12 15.78 9.52 -7.85
N SER A 13 14.90 10.45 -8.25
CA SER A 13 13.46 10.17 -8.32
C SER A 13 13.13 9.16 -9.41
N LEU A 14 13.80 9.21 -10.57
CA LEU A 14 13.63 8.22 -11.63
C LEU A 14 14.01 6.82 -11.15
N ILE A 15 15.15 6.67 -10.45
CA ILE A 15 15.58 5.39 -9.88
C ILE A 15 14.57 4.89 -8.83
N SER A 16 14.08 5.78 -7.97
CA SER A 16 13.06 5.44 -6.96
C SER A 16 11.77 4.90 -7.59
N MET A 17 11.29 5.53 -8.66
CA MET A 17 10.09 5.08 -9.38
C MET A 17 10.31 3.71 -10.04
N LEU A 18 11.48 3.48 -10.64
CA LEU A 18 11.83 2.15 -11.20
C LEU A 18 11.83 1.08 -10.11
N MET A 19 12.43 1.36 -8.94
CA MET A 19 12.43 0.44 -7.81
C MET A 19 11.02 0.17 -7.28
N MET A 20 10.17 1.19 -7.17
CA MET A 20 8.78 1.02 -6.74
C MET A 20 8.01 0.08 -7.69
N MET A 21 8.18 0.21 -9.00
CA MET A 21 7.55 -0.68 -9.97
C MET A 21 8.01 -2.14 -9.81
N LEU A 22 9.31 -2.36 -9.55
CA LEU A 22 9.85 -3.70 -9.33
C LEU A 22 9.32 -4.34 -8.05
N ILE A 23 9.23 -3.58 -6.96
CA ILE A 23 8.69 -4.09 -5.68
C ILE A 23 7.22 -4.50 -5.84
N ILE A 24 6.42 -3.67 -6.51
CA ILE A 24 5.01 -3.99 -6.79
C ILE A 24 4.91 -5.25 -7.65
N TRP A 25 5.68 -5.32 -8.74
CA TRP A 25 5.67 -6.47 -9.64
C TRP A 25 6.06 -7.78 -8.94
N GLU A 26 7.14 -7.75 -8.17
CA GLU A 26 7.59 -8.89 -7.36
C GLU A 26 6.52 -9.32 -6.36
N SER A 27 5.86 -8.35 -5.70
CA SER A 27 4.80 -8.62 -4.72
C SER A 27 3.60 -9.35 -5.31
N MET A 28 3.23 -9.04 -6.57
CA MET A 28 2.12 -9.70 -7.27
C MET A 28 2.45 -11.15 -7.64
N ILE A 29 3.71 -11.43 -7.98
CA ILE A 29 4.15 -12.79 -8.34
C ILE A 29 4.27 -13.68 -7.10
N ASN A 30 4.81 -13.15 -6.00
CA ASN A 30 5.20 -13.94 -4.83
C ASN A 30 4.06 -14.31 -3.86
N GLN A 31 2.79 -13.99 -4.17
CA GLN A 31 1.56 -14.41 -3.46
C GLN A 31 1.70 -14.64 -1.93
N ARG A 32 2.32 -13.71 -1.21
CA ARG A 32 2.55 -13.82 0.23
C ARG A 32 1.24 -13.58 0.98
N LEU A 33 0.72 -14.60 1.66
CA LEU A 33 -0.49 -14.48 2.48
C LEU A 33 -0.22 -13.62 3.73
N ILE A 34 -1.17 -12.75 4.05
CA ILE A 34 -1.12 -11.88 5.22
C ILE A 34 -1.63 -12.66 6.43
N LEU A 35 -0.76 -12.90 7.43
CA LEU A 35 -1.13 -13.60 8.66
C LEU A 35 -1.64 -12.65 9.75
N PHE A 36 -1.05 -11.45 9.84
CA PHE A 36 -1.40 -10.42 10.80
C PHE A 36 -1.34 -9.05 10.14
N SER A 37 -2.31 -8.17 10.40
CA SER A 37 -2.28 -6.78 9.97
C SER A 37 -1.47 -5.93 10.96
N LEU A 38 -0.65 -5.01 10.44
CA LEU A 38 0.09 -4.03 11.24
C LEU A 38 -0.64 -2.68 11.30
N ASN A 39 -1.87 -2.62 10.79
CA ASN A 39 -2.62 -1.39 10.63
C ASN A 39 -3.33 -1.02 11.95
N MET A 40 -3.57 0.27 12.13
CA MET A 40 -4.35 0.73 13.29
C MET A 40 -5.83 0.39 13.08
N SER A 41 -6.46 -0.15 14.12
CA SER A 41 -7.88 -0.53 14.12
C SER A 41 -8.85 0.66 14.18
N SER A 42 -8.40 1.86 13.78
CA SER A 42 -9.21 3.08 13.83
C SER A 42 -10.19 3.20 12.66
N SER A 43 -9.89 2.58 11.51
CA SER A 43 -10.81 2.52 10.37
C SER A 43 -11.40 1.13 10.18
N ILE A 44 -12.65 1.09 9.74
CA ILE A 44 -13.43 -0.15 9.60
C ILE A 44 -12.90 -1.07 8.50
N GLU A 45 -12.22 -0.53 7.50
CA GLU A 45 -11.65 -1.29 6.38
C GLU A 45 -10.64 -2.35 6.85
N TRP A 46 -9.93 -2.10 7.95
CA TRP A 46 -8.93 -3.02 8.48
C TRP A 46 -9.50 -4.24 9.22
N PHE A 47 -10.82 -4.26 9.44
CA PHE A 47 -11.53 -5.44 9.94
C PHE A 47 -11.99 -6.40 8.83
N GLN A 48 -11.87 -6.01 7.56
CA GLN A 48 -12.20 -6.88 6.43
C GLN A 48 -11.11 -7.92 6.17
N ASN A 49 -11.48 -9.01 5.50
CA ASN A 49 -10.52 -9.98 4.97
C ASN A 49 -9.67 -9.35 3.85
N THR A 50 -8.48 -9.91 3.62
CA THR A 50 -7.60 -9.54 2.50
C THR A 50 -7.42 -10.74 1.56
N PRO A 51 -8.08 -10.78 0.38
CA PRO A 51 -8.95 -9.76 -0.21
C PRO A 51 -10.37 -9.70 0.40
N PRO A 52 -11.08 -8.58 0.26
CA PRO A 52 -12.45 -8.45 0.72
C PRO A 52 -13.39 -9.28 -0.15
N ALA A 53 -14.49 -9.75 0.44
CA ALA A 53 -15.57 -10.41 -0.30
C ALA A 53 -16.40 -9.38 -1.08
N GLU A 54 -17.04 -9.80 -2.17
CA GLU A 54 -17.94 -8.94 -2.99
C GLU A 54 -19.05 -8.30 -2.12
N HIS A 55 -19.60 -9.07 -1.20
CA HIS A 55 -20.48 -8.59 -0.14
C HIS A 55 -19.70 -8.57 1.18
N SER A 56 -19.04 -7.45 1.45
CA SER A 56 -18.07 -7.34 2.54
C SER A 56 -18.71 -7.26 3.94
N TYR A 57 -19.99 -6.89 4.04
CA TYR A 57 -20.72 -6.75 5.30
C TYR A 57 -22.10 -7.38 5.20
N ASN A 58 -22.49 -8.13 6.23
CA ASN A 58 -23.88 -8.55 6.40
C ASN A 58 -24.75 -7.42 6.98
N GLU A 59 -24.14 -6.57 7.81
CA GLU A 59 -24.74 -5.39 8.42
C GLU A 59 -23.67 -4.32 8.65
N LEU A 60 -24.05 -3.04 8.60
CA LEU A 60 -23.10 -1.95 8.79
C LEU A 60 -22.71 -1.86 10.27
N PRO A 61 -21.40 -1.73 10.58
CA PRO A 61 -20.93 -1.58 11.95
C PRO A 61 -21.32 -0.22 12.52
N ILE A 62 -21.72 -0.22 13.80
CA ILE A 62 -22.12 0.99 14.51
C ILE A 62 -20.85 1.79 14.86
N LEU A 63 -20.77 3.01 14.35
CA LEU A 63 -19.72 3.96 14.72
C LEU A 63 -20.10 4.61 16.04
N SER A 64 -19.27 4.43 17.08
CA SER A 64 -19.35 5.22 18.31
C SER A 64 -18.32 6.35 18.24
N ASN A 65 -18.76 7.58 18.47
CA ASN A 65 -17.89 8.76 18.61
C ASN A 65 -16.92 8.63 19.77
#